data_AF-A0A3M6Y1S2-F1
#
_entry.id   AF-A0A3M6Y1S2-F1
#
_cell.length_a   1.000
_cell.length_b   1.000
_cell.length_c   1.000
_cell.angle_alpha   90.00
_cell.angle_beta   90.00
_cell.angle_gamma   90.00
#
_symmetry.space_group_name_H-M   'P 1'
#
loop_
_entity.id
_entity.type
_entity.pdbx_description
1 polymer ?
#
loop_
_entity_poly.entity_id
_entity_poly.type
_entity_poly.pdbx_seq_one_letter_code
_entity_poly.pdbx_strand_id
1 'polypeptide(L)'
;MALTSTTANSPKGSTVLITGGASGIGLATAFHLHQPEYSNNVVILDRAASPPAVKELTESTRFLYVRCDITSWQSQRDAFSTAVNHFGRLDAVFVNAGVAEMGEQIFTDHLDSNGQLQEPDRRTIDIDIRAVGDSIKLAVYHLRNDTDAETGKRRGSAKGKGGSIVMTASLAGYLASAGAPLYSAAKHGVVGYLRALKGDCAKVGIALSVIAPGITLTPIVLGVKPGQTIQQWGEEMRGRGVPINDAETVALTVAHAMGLGMKANGSGFLIQDNRIQEIEGGIAKSRAQWMGKEQLDLFRGGRQAPLLISQRSVFFARQDFSGNVSEHLASTACPKLTFNLSHTSADALLELSKSQANMKKASTFQFLGKIYNFPSDAGFTIIYNTFRSFTIVRLMKATTAFASGSLLALSAAAPTRTENKRSATSDCSQYGETTVGNYIVYNDLWGQDNGSGSQCVTVTGVTDDSLEWSTTWSWSDNKNDVKSYSNAVVDTDSVQLSSISSMKSSWDWKYTGDSLTADVAYDMFTSSSANGSEEFEIMVWLANLNAGPISSSYSASGDAETIATPNVAGYDWSLYKGSNGAQTVYSFLPSDSINSFSGDVYEFFTYLINNQEFDESQYLVSAGA
;
A
#
# COMPACT_ATOMS: atom_id res chain seq x y z
N MET A 1 10.42 -16.08 -8.45
CA MET A 1 10.33 -16.93 -7.24
C MET A 1 9.60 -18.23 -7.58
N ALA A 2 9.88 -19.33 -6.85
CA ALA A 2 9.08 -20.55 -6.86
C ALA A 2 8.35 -20.67 -5.50
N LEU A 3 7.03 -20.86 -5.53
CA LEU A 3 6.23 -21.05 -4.32
C LEU A 3 5.98 -22.53 -4.07
N THR A 4 6.03 -22.91 -2.79
CA THR A 4 5.59 -24.21 -2.26
C THR A 4 4.39 -23.98 -1.35
N SER A 5 3.72 -25.06 -0.93
CA SER A 5 2.66 -24.98 0.07
C SER A 5 3.09 -24.26 1.36
N THR A 6 4.37 -24.39 1.75
CA THR A 6 4.93 -23.74 2.94
C THR A 6 5.34 -22.28 2.72
N THR A 7 5.79 -21.90 1.52
CA THR A 7 6.25 -20.52 1.23
C THR A 7 5.15 -19.62 0.66
N ALA A 8 3.99 -20.18 0.30
CA ALA A 8 2.86 -19.43 -0.23
C ALA A 8 2.22 -18.45 0.76
N ASN A 9 2.61 -18.39 2.04
CA ASN A 9 2.06 -17.44 3.02
C ASN A 9 0.52 -17.35 2.99
N SER A 10 -0.19 -18.49 2.97
CA SER A 10 -1.64 -18.52 2.81
C SER A 10 -2.39 -17.80 3.95
N PRO A 11 -3.55 -17.16 3.68
CA PRO A 11 -4.39 -16.62 4.74
C PRO A 11 -4.87 -17.73 5.69
N LYS A 12 -5.11 -17.38 6.96
CA LYS A 12 -5.56 -18.31 8.00
C LYS A 12 -6.84 -17.79 8.67
N GLY A 13 -7.72 -18.70 9.07
CA GLY A 13 -9.00 -18.37 9.74
C GLY A 13 -9.90 -17.45 8.93
N SER A 14 -9.73 -17.42 7.60
CA SER A 14 -10.39 -16.49 6.69
C SER A 14 -11.55 -17.16 5.96
N THR A 15 -12.56 -16.38 5.57
CA THR A 15 -13.62 -16.84 4.66
C THR A 15 -13.33 -16.34 3.25
N VAL A 16 -13.07 -17.27 2.33
CA VAL A 16 -12.62 -16.99 0.97
C VAL A 16 -13.68 -17.43 -0.04
N LEU A 17 -14.13 -16.49 -0.87
CA LEU A 17 -15.06 -16.76 -1.97
C LEU A 17 -14.32 -16.87 -3.30
N ILE A 18 -14.61 -17.90 -4.10
CA ILE A 18 -13.94 -18.19 -5.37
C ILE A 18 -14.99 -18.36 -6.47
N THR A 19 -14.97 -17.50 -7.49
CA THR A 19 -15.78 -17.71 -8.71
C THR A 19 -15.09 -18.68 -9.65
N GLY A 20 -15.85 -19.57 -10.32
CA GLY A 20 -15.27 -20.59 -11.20
C GLY A 20 -14.45 -21.63 -10.40
N GLY A 21 -14.87 -21.90 -9.16
CA GLY A 21 -14.13 -22.74 -8.23
C GLY A 21 -14.32 -24.25 -8.45
N ALA A 22 -15.22 -24.70 -9.33
CA ALA A 22 -15.48 -26.13 -9.50
C ALA A 22 -14.44 -26.85 -10.39
N SER A 23 -13.52 -26.12 -11.04
CA SER A 23 -12.48 -26.71 -11.88
C SER A 23 -11.19 -25.88 -11.93
N GLY A 24 -10.13 -26.47 -12.50
CA GLY A 24 -8.89 -25.76 -12.86
C GLY A 24 -8.24 -25.01 -11.70
N ILE A 25 -7.79 -23.78 -11.97
CA ILE A 25 -7.12 -22.91 -10.99
C ILE A 25 -8.03 -22.64 -9.78
N GLY A 26 -9.33 -22.43 -10.00
CA GLY A 26 -10.29 -22.16 -8.93
C GLY A 26 -10.42 -23.34 -7.96
N LEU A 27 -10.51 -24.57 -8.49
CA LEU A 27 -10.57 -25.78 -7.66
C LEU A 27 -9.26 -26.04 -6.91
N ALA A 28 -8.11 -25.87 -7.59
CA ALA A 28 -6.81 -26.01 -6.95
C ALA A 28 -6.65 -25.00 -5.80
N THR A 29 -7.11 -23.76 -6.01
CA THR A 29 -7.11 -22.71 -4.97
C THR A 29 -8.03 -23.06 -3.80
N ALA A 30 -9.25 -23.54 -4.10
CA ALA A 30 -10.20 -23.97 -3.08
C ALA A 30 -9.63 -25.10 -2.23
N PHE A 31 -9.03 -26.11 -2.86
CA PHE A 31 -8.44 -27.25 -2.16
C PHE A 31 -7.24 -26.85 -1.30
N HIS A 32 -6.34 -26.01 -1.81
CA HIS A 32 -5.19 -25.51 -1.04
C HIS A 32 -5.62 -24.66 0.16
N LEU A 33 -6.51 -23.69 -0.05
CA LEU A 33 -6.95 -22.81 1.04
C LEU A 33 -7.79 -23.55 2.09
N HIS A 34 -8.42 -24.67 1.73
CA HIS A 34 -9.21 -25.47 2.66
C HIS A 34 -8.36 -26.33 3.60
N GLN A 35 -7.06 -26.50 3.36
CA GLN A 35 -6.24 -27.39 4.17
C GLN A 35 -6.35 -27.07 5.68
N PRO A 36 -6.39 -28.10 6.55
CA PRO A 36 -6.72 -27.94 7.98
C PRO A 36 -5.86 -26.90 8.71
N GLU A 37 -4.57 -26.81 8.38
CA GLU A 37 -3.60 -25.89 8.98
C GLU A 37 -3.92 -24.42 8.76
N TYR A 38 -4.72 -24.09 7.74
CA TYR A 38 -5.17 -22.72 7.49
C TYR A 38 -6.50 -22.43 8.17
N SER A 39 -7.32 -23.45 8.44
CA SER A 39 -8.63 -23.28 9.09
C SER A 39 -9.55 -22.25 8.39
N ASN A 40 -9.41 -22.10 7.07
CA ASN A 40 -10.25 -21.18 6.28
C ASN A 40 -11.63 -21.79 5.97
N ASN A 41 -12.63 -20.93 5.84
CA ASN A 41 -13.88 -21.27 5.16
C ASN A 41 -13.73 -20.98 3.66
N VAL A 42 -14.21 -21.90 2.81
CA VAL A 42 -14.11 -21.76 1.36
C VAL A 42 -15.49 -21.82 0.73
N VAL A 43 -15.82 -20.81 -0.06
CA VAL A 43 -17.06 -20.71 -0.82
C VAL A 43 -16.77 -20.79 -2.30
N ILE A 44 -17.34 -21.76 -3.01
CA ILE A 44 -17.26 -21.85 -4.47
C ILE A 44 -18.55 -21.33 -5.09
N LEU A 45 -18.40 -20.37 -6.02
CA LEU A 45 -19.45 -19.96 -6.96
C LEU A 45 -19.15 -20.55 -8.34
N ASP A 46 -20.04 -21.38 -8.88
CA ASP A 46 -19.83 -21.98 -10.20
C ASP A 46 -21.15 -22.27 -10.92
N ARG A 47 -21.14 -22.28 -12.26
CA ARG A 47 -22.34 -22.58 -13.07
C ARG A 47 -22.72 -24.06 -13.07
N ALA A 48 -21.78 -24.93 -12.69
CA ALA A 48 -21.99 -26.37 -12.62
C ALA A 48 -23.24 -26.71 -11.80
N ALA A 49 -23.88 -27.84 -12.10
CA ALA A 49 -25.08 -28.25 -11.37
C ALA A 49 -24.75 -28.80 -9.97
N SER A 50 -23.52 -29.29 -9.78
CA SER A 50 -23.05 -30.00 -8.60
C SER A 50 -21.69 -29.48 -8.16
N PRO A 51 -21.35 -29.59 -6.86
CA PRO A 51 -20.01 -29.27 -6.36
C PRO A 51 -18.94 -30.16 -7.02
N PRO A 52 -17.66 -29.76 -6.95
CA PRO A 52 -16.55 -30.61 -7.39
C PRO A 52 -16.56 -31.93 -6.60
N ALA A 53 -16.19 -33.02 -7.27
CA ALA A 53 -16.13 -34.36 -6.67
C ALA A 53 -14.86 -34.56 -5.81
N VAL A 54 -14.67 -33.66 -4.83
CA VAL A 54 -13.55 -33.67 -3.87
C VAL A 54 -14.13 -33.81 -2.46
N LYS A 55 -14.08 -35.03 -1.92
CA LYS A 55 -14.77 -35.37 -0.66
C LYS A 55 -14.28 -34.53 0.51
N GLU A 56 -12.99 -34.24 0.55
CA GLU A 56 -12.33 -33.42 1.56
C GLU A 56 -12.95 -32.02 1.65
N LEU A 57 -13.44 -31.47 0.52
CA LEU A 57 -14.20 -30.23 0.50
C LEU A 57 -15.66 -30.50 0.85
N THR A 58 -16.33 -31.40 0.12
CA THR A 58 -17.80 -31.51 0.16
C THR A 58 -18.35 -32.08 1.46
N GLU A 59 -17.55 -32.82 2.23
CA GLU A 59 -17.93 -33.37 3.54
C GLU A 59 -17.57 -32.43 4.70
N SER A 60 -16.91 -31.30 4.41
CA SER A 60 -16.42 -30.35 5.43
C SER A 60 -17.43 -29.25 5.75
N THR A 61 -17.56 -28.92 7.03
CA THR A 61 -18.40 -27.80 7.50
C THR A 61 -17.82 -26.42 7.17
N ARG A 62 -16.54 -26.35 6.78
CA ARG A 62 -15.86 -25.12 6.33
C ARG A 62 -15.98 -24.89 4.82
N PHE A 63 -16.88 -25.61 4.15
CA PHE A 63 -17.05 -25.53 2.71
C PHE A 63 -18.50 -25.25 2.34
N LEU A 64 -18.69 -24.34 1.38
CA LEU A 64 -20.00 -24.03 0.80
C LEU A 64 -19.89 -23.98 -0.71
N TYR A 65 -20.81 -24.67 -1.39
CA TYR A 65 -20.99 -24.57 -2.82
C TYR A 65 -22.29 -23.84 -3.13
N VAL A 66 -22.22 -22.83 -4.00
CA VAL A 66 -23.41 -22.11 -4.48
C VAL A 66 -23.38 -22.07 -5.99
N ARG A 67 -24.42 -22.63 -6.62
CA ARG A 67 -24.57 -22.53 -8.07
C ARG A 67 -24.82 -21.08 -8.47
N CYS A 68 -23.98 -20.55 -9.36
CA CYS A 68 -23.99 -19.15 -9.73
C CYS A 68 -23.60 -18.99 -11.21
N ASP A 69 -24.44 -18.28 -11.96
CA ASP A 69 -24.07 -17.74 -13.27
C ASP A 69 -23.54 -16.32 -13.07
N ILE A 70 -22.22 -16.14 -13.22
CA ILE A 70 -21.59 -14.83 -13.04
C ILE A 70 -22.05 -13.81 -14.09
N THR A 71 -22.64 -14.22 -15.22
CA THR A 71 -23.18 -13.25 -16.17
C THR A 71 -24.48 -12.59 -15.70
N SER A 72 -25.11 -13.14 -14.65
CA SER A 72 -26.33 -12.61 -14.03
C SER A 72 -26.02 -11.85 -12.74
N TRP A 73 -26.25 -10.53 -12.74
CA TRP A 73 -26.12 -9.69 -11.53
C TRP A 73 -26.91 -10.25 -10.35
N GLN A 74 -28.15 -10.68 -10.59
CA GLN A 74 -29.01 -11.25 -9.55
C GLN A 74 -28.41 -12.52 -8.97
N SER A 75 -27.97 -13.44 -9.84
CA SER A 75 -27.33 -14.70 -9.41
C SER A 75 -26.08 -14.43 -8.58
N GLN A 76 -25.22 -13.49 -8.98
CA GLN A 76 -24.04 -13.14 -8.21
C GLN A 76 -24.38 -12.54 -6.86
N ARG A 77 -25.28 -11.53 -6.83
CA ARG A 77 -25.68 -10.85 -5.60
C ARG A 77 -26.23 -11.83 -4.57
N ASP A 78 -27.09 -12.74 -5.01
CA ASP A 78 -27.72 -13.73 -4.12
C ASP A 78 -26.69 -14.75 -3.62
N ALA A 79 -25.74 -15.14 -4.47
CA ALA A 79 -24.67 -16.05 -4.11
C ALA A 79 -23.68 -15.45 -3.10
N PHE A 80 -23.27 -14.18 -3.28
CA PHE A 80 -22.46 -13.45 -2.30
C PHE A 80 -23.21 -13.28 -0.96
N SER A 81 -24.51 -12.96 -1.01
CA SER A 81 -25.34 -12.85 0.19
C SER A 81 -25.45 -14.20 0.92
N THR A 82 -25.60 -15.29 0.18
CA THR A 82 -25.63 -16.66 0.73
C THR A 82 -24.33 -16.99 1.46
N ALA A 83 -23.18 -16.66 0.84
CA ALA A 83 -21.87 -16.86 1.44
C ALA A 83 -21.71 -16.13 2.78
N VAL A 84 -22.07 -14.84 2.81
CA VAL A 84 -22.01 -13.99 4.01
C VAL A 84 -23.00 -14.46 5.07
N ASN A 85 -24.22 -14.83 4.70
CA ASN A 85 -25.21 -15.33 5.66
C ASN A 85 -24.78 -16.65 6.30
N HIS A 86 -24.05 -17.49 5.56
CA HIS A 86 -23.60 -18.79 6.04
C HIS A 86 -22.39 -18.70 6.98
N PHE A 87 -21.35 -17.94 6.61
CA PHE A 87 -20.10 -17.84 7.38
C PHE A 87 -19.96 -16.53 8.19
N GLY A 88 -20.95 -15.63 8.10
CA GLY A 88 -21.02 -14.36 8.81
C GLY A 88 -20.23 -13.22 8.18
N ARG A 89 -19.26 -13.49 7.29
CA ARG A 89 -18.36 -12.49 6.68
C ARG A 89 -17.63 -13.02 5.44
N LEU A 90 -16.94 -12.12 4.74
CA LEU A 90 -15.93 -12.44 3.74
C LEU A 90 -14.61 -11.74 4.12
N ASP A 91 -13.49 -12.43 3.93
CA ASP A 91 -12.14 -11.91 4.13
C ASP A 91 -11.41 -11.70 2.80
N ALA A 92 -11.63 -12.60 1.84
CA ALA A 92 -11.02 -12.52 0.52
C ALA A 92 -11.95 -13.02 -0.58
N VAL A 93 -11.78 -12.48 -1.79
CA VAL A 93 -12.49 -12.90 -2.98
C VAL A 93 -11.50 -13.16 -4.11
N PHE A 94 -11.59 -14.34 -4.72
CA PHE A 94 -10.87 -14.69 -5.94
C PHE A 94 -11.81 -14.64 -7.15
N VAL A 95 -11.66 -13.58 -7.94
CA VAL A 95 -12.42 -13.36 -9.19
C VAL A 95 -11.70 -14.09 -10.33
N ASN A 96 -12.07 -15.36 -10.51
CA ASN A 96 -11.36 -16.33 -11.33
C ASN A 96 -12.16 -16.91 -12.50
N ALA A 97 -13.49 -16.89 -12.46
CA ALA A 97 -14.29 -17.47 -13.53
C ALA A 97 -13.96 -16.80 -14.88
N GLY A 98 -13.78 -17.63 -15.92
CA GLY A 98 -13.40 -17.17 -17.25
C GLY A 98 -13.51 -18.29 -18.28
N VAL A 99 -13.51 -17.90 -19.56
CA VAL A 99 -13.59 -18.82 -20.71
C VAL A 99 -12.55 -18.46 -21.76
N ALA A 100 -12.05 -19.47 -22.49
CA ALA A 100 -11.25 -19.21 -23.67
C ALA A 100 -12.14 -18.65 -24.81
N GLU A 101 -11.52 -17.91 -25.72
CA GLU A 101 -12.16 -17.50 -26.97
C GLU A 101 -12.21 -18.69 -27.93
N MET A 102 -13.37 -18.94 -28.52
CA MET A 102 -13.60 -20.07 -29.40
C MET A 102 -13.59 -19.62 -30.86
N GLY A 103 -12.64 -20.12 -31.64
CA GLY A 103 -12.53 -19.80 -33.07
C GLY A 103 -12.00 -18.40 -33.34
N GLU A 104 -11.60 -18.17 -34.60
CA GLU A 104 -11.26 -16.83 -35.10
C GLU A 104 -12.55 -16.18 -35.58
N GLN A 105 -12.85 -14.97 -35.12
CA GLN A 105 -14.16 -14.33 -35.33
C GLN A 105 -14.08 -12.97 -36.04
N ILE A 106 -12.88 -12.43 -36.27
CA ILE A 106 -12.70 -11.09 -36.84
C ILE A 106 -12.48 -11.15 -38.34
N PHE A 107 -11.71 -12.13 -38.81
CA PHE A 107 -11.36 -12.29 -40.22
C PHE A 107 -12.04 -13.48 -40.89
N THR A 108 -12.74 -14.32 -40.10
CA THR A 108 -13.49 -15.47 -40.57
C THR A 108 -14.98 -15.15 -40.61
N ASP A 109 -15.53 -15.02 -41.83
CA ASP A 109 -16.95 -14.80 -42.03
C ASP A 109 -17.75 -16.08 -41.75
N HIS A 110 -18.58 -16.03 -40.72
CA HIS A 110 -19.66 -17.00 -40.49
C HIS A 110 -20.96 -16.38 -40.98
N LEU A 111 -21.76 -17.13 -41.74
CA LEU A 111 -23.06 -16.67 -42.22
C LEU A 111 -24.18 -17.38 -41.48
N ASP A 112 -25.26 -16.65 -41.18
CA ASP A 112 -26.47 -17.21 -40.60
C ASP A 112 -27.29 -18.03 -41.62
N SER A 113 -28.43 -18.57 -41.19
CA SER A 113 -29.31 -19.38 -42.06
C SER A 113 -29.89 -18.60 -43.26
N ASN A 114 -29.82 -17.26 -43.24
CA ASN A 114 -30.28 -16.38 -44.32
C ASN A 114 -29.12 -15.88 -45.20
N GLY A 115 -27.89 -16.38 -44.98
CA GLY A 115 -26.70 -15.96 -45.70
C GLY A 115 -26.18 -14.57 -45.31
N GLN A 116 -26.63 -14.00 -44.18
CA GLN A 116 -26.12 -12.73 -43.66
C GLN A 116 -24.94 -12.97 -42.72
N LEU A 117 -24.05 -11.98 -42.58
CA LEU A 117 -22.94 -12.06 -41.63
C LEU A 117 -23.48 -12.31 -40.22
N GLN A 118 -23.02 -13.40 -39.62
CA GLN A 118 -23.39 -13.82 -38.28
C GLN A 118 -22.76 -12.87 -37.25
N GLU A 119 -23.53 -12.56 -36.20
CA GLU A 119 -23.02 -11.79 -35.08
C GLU A 119 -21.89 -12.53 -34.34
N PRO A 120 -20.78 -11.84 -33.98
CA PRO A 120 -19.71 -12.45 -33.18
C PRO A 120 -20.19 -12.92 -31.82
N ASP A 121 -19.61 -14.02 -31.34
CA ASP A 121 -19.82 -14.54 -30.00
C ASP A 121 -19.18 -13.64 -28.94
N ARG A 122 -20.02 -12.91 -28.20
CA ARG A 122 -19.60 -11.99 -27.14
C ARG A 122 -19.38 -12.65 -25.78
N ARG A 123 -19.57 -13.96 -25.64
CA ARG A 123 -19.46 -14.66 -24.35
C ARG A 123 -18.13 -14.40 -23.65
N THR A 124 -17.01 -14.36 -24.38
CA THR A 124 -15.70 -14.05 -23.80
C THR A 124 -15.67 -12.66 -23.16
N ILE A 125 -16.26 -11.63 -23.80
CA ILE A 125 -16.34 -10.28 -23.22
C ILE A 125 -17.30 -10.26 -22.02
N ASP A 126 -18.46 -10.89 -22.15
CA ASP A 126 -19.47 -10.90 -21.09
C ASP A 126 -18.97 -11.58 -19.81
N ILE A 127 -18.19 -12.66 -19.94
CA ILE A 127 -17.66 -13.43 -18.83
C ILE A 127 -16.36 -12.82 -18.31
N ASP A 128 -15.38 -12.56 -19.17
CA ASP A 128 -14.00 -12.28 -18.74
C ASP A 128 -13.73 -10.80 -18.41
N ILE A 129 -14.67 -9.87 -18.68
CA ILE A 129 -14.54 -8.47 -18.27
C ILE A 129 -15.80 -7.87 -17.66
N ARG A 130 -16.99 -8.08 -18.24
CA ARG A 130 -18.23 -7.51 -17.68
C ARG A 130 -18.57 -8.16 -16.35
N ALA A 131 -18.73 -9.48 -16.33
CA ALA A 131 -19.05 -10.22 -15.11
C ALA A 131 -17.94 -10.11 -14.05
N VAL A 132 -16.68 -9.98 -14.46
CA VAL A 132 -15.55 -9.66 -13.56
C VAL A 132 -15.79 -8.33 -12.83
N GLY A 133 -16.21 -7.28 -13.54
CA GLY A 133 -16.57 -5.98 -12.94
C GLY A 133 -17.69 -6.10 -11.91
N ASP A 134 -18.73 -6.89 -12.22
CA ASP A 134 -19.84 -7.17 -11.31
C ASP A 134 -19.36 -7.91 -10.04
N SER A 135 -18.48 -8.90 -10.19
CA SER A 135 -17.86 -9.61 -9.06
C SER A 135 -17.01 -8.70 -8.20
N ILE A 136 -16.22 -7.81 -8.79
CA ILE A 136 -15.43 -6.80 -8.05
C ILE A 136 -16.35 -5.88 -7.26
N LYS A 137 -17.45 -5.42 -7.85
CA LYS A 137 -18.42 -4.53 -7.19
C LYS A 137 -19.01 -5.20 -5.94
N LEU A 138 -19.40 -6.46 -6.04
CA LEU A 138 -19.94 -7.24 -4.92
C LEU A 138 -18.87 -7.53 -3.86
N ALA A 139 -17.66 -7.91 -4.29
CA ALA A 139 -16.53 -8.10 -3.39
C ALA A 139 -16.23 -6.83 -2.57
N VAL A 140 -16.10 -5.68 -3.23
CA VAL A 140 -15.89 -4.39 -2.55
C VAL A 140 -17.05 -4.08 -1.60
N TYR A 141 -18.30 -4.30 -2.01
CA TYR A 141 -19.46 -4.06 -1.15
C TYR A 141 -19.41 -4.90 0.14
N HIS A 142 -19.11 -6.19 0.05
CA HIS A 142 -19.11 -7.07 1.23
C HIS A 142 -17.86 -6.90 2.09
N LEU A 143 -16.68 -6.74 1.49
CA LEU A 143 -15.42 -6.56 2.22
C LEU A 143 -15.36 -5.21 2.96
N ARG A 144 -15.93 -4.13 2.39
CA ARG A 144 -15.92 -2.80 3.05
C ARG A 144 -16.96 -2.65 4.17
N ASN A 145 -18.02 -3.46 4.13
CA ASN A 145 -19.19 -3.35 5.01
C ASN A 145 -19.22 -4.43 6.10
N ASP A 146 -18.15 -5.21 6.29
CA ASP A 146 -18.07 -6.17 7.39
C ASP A 146 -18.02 -5.40 8.72
N THR A 147 -19.16 -5.31 9.41
CA THR A 147 -19.30 -4.75 10.76
C THR A 147 -19.62 -5.86 11.73
N ASP A 148 -18.98 -5.80 12.89
CA ASP A 148 -19.15 -6.77 13.96
C ASP A 148 -20.55 -6.62 14.56
N ALA A 149 -21.33 -7.70 14.49
CA ALA A 149 -22.72 -7.69 14.93
C ALA A 149 -22.88 -7.51 16.45
N GLU A 150 -21.85 -7.82 17.25
CA GLU A 150 -21.90 -7.69 18.72
C GLU A 150 -21.35 -6.34 19.21
N THR A 151 -20.30 -5.83 18.56
CA THR A 151 -19.59 -4.61 18.99
C THR A 151 -19.91 -3.37 18.15
N GLY A 152 -20.59 -3.52 17.02
CA GLY A 152 -20.94 -2.43 16.10
C GLY A 152 -19.75 -1.76 15.41
N LYS A 153 -18.52 -2.25 15.63
CA LYS A 153 -17.30 -1.76 14.99
C LYS A 153 -17.12 -2.44 13.63
N ARG A 154 -16.50 -1.77 12.66
CA ARG A 154 -16.06 -2.46 11.43
C ARG A 154 -15.17 -3.64 11.80
N ARG A 155 -15.55 -4.86 11.39
CA ARG A 155 -14.69 -6.06 11.38
C ARG A 155 -13.62 -5.84 10.31
N GLY A 156 -12.66 -4.98 10.60
CA GLY A 156 -11.32 -5.23 10.08
C GLY A 156 -10.89 -6.55 10.70
N SER A 157 -10.72 -7.60 9.89
CA SER A 157 -10.36 -8.97 10.28
C SER A 157 -9.44 -9.03 11.51
N ALA A 158 -10.00 -9.26 12.71
CA ALA A 158 -9.38 -9.47 14.04
C ALA A 158 -8.14 -8.62 14.48
N LYS A 159 -7.61 -7.72 13.65
CA LYS A 159 -6.29 -7.06 13.71
C LYS A 159 -6.21 -5.80 12.84
N GLY A 160 -7.33 -5.22 12.40
CA GLY A 160 -7.31 -4.02 11.54
C GLY A 160 -6.74 -4.26 10.12
N LYS A 161 -6.68 -5.51 9.66
CA LYS A 161 -6.18 -5.87 8.33
C LYS A 161 -7.31 -5.81 7.30
N GLY A 162 -7.05 -5.12 6.20
CA GLY A 162 -7.95 -5.00 5.06
C GLY A 162 -8.31 -6.34 4.40
N GLY A 163 -9.41 -6.38 3.65
CA GLY A 163 -9.81 -7.54 2.84
C GLY A 163 -8.96 -7.68 1.57
N SER A 164 -9.04 -8.81 0.86
CA SER A 164 -8.27 -9.02 -0.38
C SER A 164 -9.15 -9.42 -1.57
N ILE A 165 -8.88 -8.84 -2.72
CA ILE A 165 -9.44 -9.23 -4.01
C ILE A 165 -8.28 -9.61 -4.92
N VAL A 166 -8.26 -10.86 -5.35
CA VAL A 166 -7.33 -11.36 -6.39
C VAL A 166 -8.15 -11.60 -7.65
N MET A 167 -7.67 -11.15 -8.80
CA MET A 167 -8.35 -11.33 -10.09
C MET A 167 -7.49 -12.12 -11.07
N THR A 168 -8.12 -12.96 -11.89
CA THR A 168 -7.43 -13.73 -12.94
C THR A 168 -7.36 -12.95 -14.24
N ALA A 169 -6.22 -12.29 -14.48
CA ALA A 169 -5.82 -11.77 -15.77
C ALA A 169 -5.23 -12.90 -16.64
N SER A 170 -4.20 -12.63 -17.43
CA SER A 170 -3.44 -13.63 -18.18
C SER A 170 -2.12 -13.01 -18.66
N LEU A 171 -1.16 -13.83 -19.10
CA LEU A 171 -0.09 -13.36 -20.00
C LEU A 171 -0.67 -12.56 -21.18
N ALA A 172 -1.82 -12.98 -21.72
CA ALA A 172 -2.56 -12.29 -22.78
C ALA A 172 -3.14 -10.92 -22.36
N GLY A 173 -3.13 -10.61 -21.05
CA GLY A 173 -3.50 -9.31 -20.50
C GLY A 173 -2.35 -8.30 -20.47
N TYR A 174 -1.13 -8.75 -20.79
CA TYR A 174 0.09 -7.94 -20.86
C TYR A 174 0.74 -7.97 -22.24
N LEU A 175 0.59 -9.09 -22.94
CA LEU A 175 1.12 -9.33 -24.27
C LEU A 175 -0.01 -9.75 -25.20
N ALA A 176 0.17 -9.59 -26.50
CA ALA A 176 -0.80 -10.09 -27.47
C ALA A 176 -0.82 -11.63 -27.48
N SER A 177 -2.00 -12.24 -27.42
CA SER A 177 -2.19 -13.66 -27.72
C SER A 177 -2.64 -13.83 -29.16
N ALA A 178 -1.85 -14.54 -29.97
CA ALA A 178 -2.22 -14.86 -31.34
C ALA A 178 -3.55 -15.65 -31.37
N GLY A 179 -4.51 -15.22 -32.20
CA GLY A 179 -5.78 -15.92 -32.42
C GLY A 179 -6.86 -15.74 -31.34
N ALA A 180 -6.65 -14.87 -30.34
CA ALA A 180 -7.65 -14.62 -29.30
C ALA A 180 -7.77 -13.12 -28.94
N PRO A 181 -8.22 -12.26 -29.88
CA PRO A 181 -8.30 -10.81 -29.67
C PRO A 181 -9.34 -10.40 -28.61
N LEU A 182 -10.51 -11.02 -28.54
CA LEU A 182 -11.54 -10.69 -27.54
C LEU A 182 -11.07 -11.09 -26.13
N TYR A 183 -10.44 -12.27 -26.00
CA TYR A 183 -9.84 -12.70 -24.74
C TYR A 183 -8.70 -11.77 -24.31
N SER A 184 -7.81 -11.40 -25.24
CA SER A 184 -6.70 -10.49 -24.95
C SER A 184 -7.24 -9.13 -24.49
N ALA A 185 -8.26 -8.57 -25.16
CA ALA A 185 -8.91 -7.34 -24.77
C ALA A 185 -9.56 -7.44 -23.38
N ALA A 186 -10.29 -8.51 -23.09
CA ALA A 186 -10.91 -8.74 -21.78
C ALA A 186 -9.85 -8.81 -20.67
N LYS A 187 -8.76 -9.57 -20.85
CA LYS A 187 -7.69 -9.71 -19.85
C LYS A 187 -6.85 -8.45 -19.67
N HIS A 188 -6.67 -7.63 -20.70
CA HIS A 188 -6.14 -6.27 -20.54
C HIS A 188 -7.10 -5.41 -19.70
N GLY A 189 -8.41 -5.57 -19.89
CA GLY A 189 -9.44 -4.94 -19.06
C GLY A 189 -9.35 -5.31 -17.58
N VAL A 190 -9.04 -6.57 -17.25
CA VAL A 190 -8.80 -7.00 -15.87
C VAL A 190 -7.60 -6.29 -15.24
N VAL A 191 -6.49 -6.16 -15.98
CA VAL A 191 -5.34 -5.35 -15.55
C VAL A 191 -5.73 -3.86 -15.43
N GLY A 192 -6.60 -3.38 -16.32
CA GLY A 192 -7.21 -2.06 -16.24
C GLY A 192 -7.97 -1.83 -14.94
N TYR A 193 -8.81 -2.77 -14.51
CA TYR A 193 -9.51 -2.72 -13.22
C TYR A 193 -8.52 -2.60 -12.06
N LEU A 194 -7.45 -3.39 -12.05
CA LEU A 194 -6.40 -3.28 -11.02
C LEU A 194 -5.84 -1.86 -10.95
N ARG A 195 -5.36 -1.34 -12.08
CA ARG A 195 -4.67 -0.05 -12.15
C ARG A 195 -5.60 1.11 -11.79
N ALA A 196 -6.87 1.03 -12.19
CA ALA A 196 -7.87 2.06 -11.92
C ALA A 196 -8.38 2.03 -10.47
N LEU A 197 -8.54 0.83 -9.87
CA LEU A 197 -9.23 0.69 -8.60
C LEU A 197 -8.30 0.54 -7.39
N LYS A 198 -7.01 0.19 -7.57
CA LYS A 198 -6.09 -0.07 -6.44
C LYS A 198 -6.01 1.08 -5.41
N GLY A 199 -6.08 2.32 -5.87
CA GLY A 199 -6.04 3.50 -5.00
C GLY A 199 -7.32 3.67 -4.20
N ASP A 200 -8.48 3.42 -4.82
CA ASP A 200 -9.77 3.52 -4.13
C ASP A 200 -10.04 2.34 -3.21
N CYS A 201 -9.62 1.13 -3.59
CA CYS A 201 -9.64 -0.05 -2.73
C CYS A 201 -8.76 0.18 -1.48
N ALA A 202 -7.57 0.77 -1.63
CA ALA A 202 -6.70 1.08 -0.48
C ALA A 202 -7.38 2.00 0.54
N LYS A 203 -8.13 3.03 0.09
CA LYS A 203 -8.86 3.95 0.98
C LYS A 203 -9.91 3.27 1.86
N VAL A 204 -10.41 2.11 1.41
CA VAL A 204 -11.38 1.31 2.16
C VAL A 204 -10.75 0.04 2.75
N GLY A 205 -9.42 -0.05 2.79
CA GLY A 205 -8.70 -1.19 3.34
C GLY A 205 -8.97 -2.47 2.56
N ILE A 206 -8.93 -2.41 1.22
CA ILE A 206 -9.03 -3.60 0.37
C ILE A 206 -7.77 -3.66 -0.49
N ALA A 207 -7.05 -4.78 -0.41
CA ALA A 207 -5.98 -5.09 -1.33
C ALA A 207 -6.55 -5.59 -2.64
N LEU A 208 -6.16 -5.00 -3.76
CA LEU A 208 -6.53 -5.45 -5.09
C LEU A 208 -5.28 -5.90 -5.84
N SER A 209 -5.26 -7.13 -6.35
CA SER A 209 -4.12 -7.69 -7.09
C SER A 209 -4.60 -8.54 -8.27
N VAL A 210 -3.69 -8.83 -9.20
CA VAL A 210 -3.95 -9.78 -10.30
C VAL A 210 -2.93 -10.91 -10.31
N ILE A 211 -3.38 -12.10 -10.68
CA ILE A 211 -2.52 -13.13 -11.23
C ILE A 211 -2.65 -13.13 -12.76
N ALA A 212 -1.54 -13.32 -13.45
CA ALA A 212 -1.45 -13.34 -14.91
C ALA A 212 -0.81 -14.66 -15.37
N PRO A 213 -1.56 -15.77 -15.34
CA PRO A 213 -1.03 -17.04 -15.81
C PRO A 213 -0.86 -17.05 -17.33
N GLY A 214 0.24 -17.67 -17.78
CA GLY A 214 0.37 -18.25 -19.11
C GLY A 214 -0.52 -19.49 -19.28
N ILE A 215 -0.16 -20.37 -20.20
CA ILE A 215 -0.92 -21.60 -20.42
C ILE A 215 -0.87 -22.47 -19.15
N THR A 216 -2.02 -22.87 -18.63
CA THR A 216 -2.15 -23.66 -17.41
C THR A 216 -3.01 -24.90 -17.67
N LEU A 217 -2.60 -26.06 -17.16
CA LEU A 217 -3.33 -27.33 -17.30
C LEU A 217 -4.69 -27.29 -16.58
N THR A 218 -5.70 -26.78 -17.27
CA THR A 218 -7.09 -26.68 -16.81
C THR A 218 -8.07 -26.91 -17.98
N PRO A 219 -9.35 -27.21 -17.72
CA PRO A 219 -10.33 -27.44 -18.79
C PRO A 219 -10.54 -26.27 -19.77
N ILE A 220 -9.98 -25.08 -19.51
CA ILE A 220 -10.04 -23.92 -20.42
C ILE A 220 -9.14 -24.09 -21.65
N VAL A 221 -8.15 -24.99 -21.59
CA VAL A 221 -7.18 -25.21 -22.66
C VAL A 221 -7.86 -25.76 -23.91
N LEU A 222 -7.50 -25.17 -25.06
CA LEU A 222 -7.95 -25.61 -26.38
C LEU A 222 -6.98 -26.63 -27.01
N GLY A 223 -7.51 -27.47 -27.91
CA GLY A 223 -6.71 -28.38 -28.73
C GLY A 223 -6.35 -29.72 -28.10
N VAL A 224 -6.98 -30.09 -26.96
CA VAL A 224 -6.90 -31.45 -26.41
C VAL A 224 -7.67 -32.40 -27.33
N LYS A 225 -6.99 -33.43 -27.85
CA LYS A 225 -7.59 -34.38 -28.80
C LYS A 225 -8.61 -35.30 -28.10
N PRO A 226 -9.65 -35.79 -28.79
CA PRO A 226 -10.55 -36.81 -28.22
C PRO A 226 -9.78 -38.02 -27.68
N GLY A 227 -10.03 -38.41 -26.43
CA GLY A 227 -9.35 -39.52 -25.76
C GLY A 227 -7.99 -39.17 -25.14
N GLN A 228 -7.46 -37.96 -25.35
CA GLN A 228 -6.24 -37.46 -24.71
C GLN A 228 -6.58 -36.79 -23.38
N THR A 229 -5.83 -37.09 -22.32
CA THR A 229 -5.95 -36.35 -21.06
C THR A 229 -5.24 -35.00 -21.14
N ILE A 230 -5.62 -34.05 -20.28
CA ILE A 230 -4.96 -32.75 -20.26
C ILE A 230 -3.48 -32.85 -19.84
N GLN A 231 -3.13 -33.84 -19.02
CA GLN A 231 -1.76 -34.13 -18.62
C GLN A 231 -0.94 -34.61 -19.82
N GLN A 232 -1.47 -35.55 -20.61
CA GLN A 232 -0.82 -36.03 -21.84
C GLN A 232 -0.64 -34.89 -22.85
N TRP A 233 -1.65 -34.03 -22.99
CA TRP A 233 -1.53 -32.83 -23.83
C TRP A 233 -0.44 -31.87 -23.30
N GLY A 234 -0.38 -31.68 -21.99
CA GLY A 234 0.64 -30.86 -21.34
C GLY A 234 2.06 -31.36 -21.57
N GLU A 235 2.28 -32.67 -21.44
CA GLU A 235 3.55 -33.34 -21.74
C GLU A 235 3.94 -33.16 -23.21
N GLU A 236 3.00 -33.34 -24.15
CA GLU A 236 3.21 -33.10 -25.58
C GLU A 236 3.66 -31.65 -25.84
N MET A 237 2.97 -30.67 -25.25
CA MET A 237 3.29 -29.25 -25.43
C MET A 237 4.63 -28.86 -24.80
N ARG A 238 4.93 -29.35 -23.58
CA ARG A 238 6.24 -29.17 -22.94
C ARG A 238 7.38 -29.76 -23.79
N GLY A 239 7.17 -30.93 -24.38
CA GLY A 239 8.12 -31.55 -25.32
C GLY A 239 8.40 -30.71 -26.57
N ARG A 240 7.49 -29.79 -26.92
CA ARG A 240 7.64 -28.82 -28.01
C ARG A 240 8.19 -27.47 -27.54
N GLY A 241 8.60 -27.34 -26.28
CA GLY A 241 9.13 -26.11 -25.69
C GLY A 241 8.07 -25.08 -25.31
N VAL A 242 6.79 -25.46 -25.25
CA VAL A 242 5.72 -24.55 -24.80
C VAL A 242 5.78 -24.44 -23.27
N PRO A 243 5.87 -23.22 -22.70
CA PRO A 243 5.80 -23.02 -21.25
C PRO A 243 4.40 -23.38 -20.72
N ILE A 244 4.31 -24.36 -19.83
CA ILE A 244 3.04 -24.84 -19.26
C ILE A 244 3.10 -24.82 -17.74
N ASN A 245 2.16 -24.09 -17.14
CA ASN A 245 1.94 -24.06 -15.70
C ASN A 245 1.06 -25.21 -15.22
N ASP A 246 1.27 -25.61 -13.98
CA ASP A 246 0.35 -26.45 -13.22
C ASP A 246 -0.66 -25.57 -12.47
N ALA A 247 -1.90 -26.05 -12.34
CA ALA A 247 -2.96 -25.31 -11.64
C ALA A 247 -2.60 -25.03 -10.17
N GLU A 248 -1.83 -25.94 -9.56
CA GLU A 248 -1.33 -25.80 -8.18
C GLU A 248 -0.41 -24.61 -8.01
N THR A 249 0.57 -24.39 -8.91
CA THR A 249 1.47 -23.24 -8.81
C THR A 249 0.72 -21.91 -8.90
N VAL A 250 -0.29 -21.85 -9.77
CA VAL A 250 -1.15 -20.66 -9.86
C VAL A 250 -1.97 -20.49 -8.57
N ALA A 251 -2.53 -21.57 -8.02
CA ALA A 251 -3.26 -21.54 -6.75
C ALA A 251 -2.40 -21.07 -5.56
N LEU A 252 -1.15 -21.53 -5.47
CA LEU A 252 -0.19 -21.06 -4.46
C LEU A 252 0.10 -19.56 -4.61
N THR A 253 0.19 -19.07 -5.84
CA THR A 253 0.37 -17.63 -6.11
C THR A 253 -0.84 -16.81 -5.67
N VAL A 254 -2.06 -17.33 -5.88
CA VAL A 254 -3.29 -16.69 -5.38
C VAL A 254 -3.31 -16.64 -3.86
N ALA A 255 -2.98 -17.76 -3.19
CA ALA A 255 -2.90 -17.82 -1.74
C ALA A 255 -1.87 -16.82 -1.18
N HIS A 256 -0.72 -16.69 -1.86
CA HIS A 256 0.31 -15.71 -1.52
C HIS A 256 -0.15 -14.27 -1.67
N ALA A 257 -0.78 -13.92 -2.79
CA ALA A 257 -1.34 -12.59 -2.98
C ALA A 257 -2.40 -12.26 -1.91
N MET A 258 -3.22 -13.23 -1.51
CA MET A 258 -4.19 -13.05 -0.43
C MET A 258 -3.51 -12.82 0.92
N GLY A 259 -2.52 -13.64 1.27
CA GLY A 259 -1.87 -13.57 2.58
C GLY A 259 -0.91 -12.38 2.77
N LEU A 260 -0.41 -11.79 1.68
CA LEU A 260 0.27 -10.50 1.70
C LEU A 260 -0.67 -9.35 2.11
N GLY A 261 -1.98 -9.49 1.91
CA GLY A 261 -2.96 -8.44 2.19
C GLY A 261 -2.61 -7.13 1.46
N MET A 262 -2.61 -6.00 2.18
CA MET A 262 -2.31 -4.70 1.59
C MET A 262 -0.93 -4.60 0.92
N LYS A 263 0.04 -5.44 1.29
CA LYS A 263 1.36 -5.50 0.63
C LYS A 263 1.26 -5.94 -0.84
N ALA A 264 0.20 -6.67 -1.22
CA ALA A 264 -0.07 -7.05 -2.61
C ALA A 264 -0.93 -6.03 -3.38
N ASN A 265 -1.32 -4.90 -2.77
CA ASN A 265 -2.21 -3.94 -3.43
C ASN A 265 -1.51 -3.29 -4.65
N GLY A 266 -2.13 -3.44 -5.82
CA GLY A 266 -1.58 -2.96 -7.08
C GLY A 266 -0.54 -3.89 -7.71
N SER A 267 -0.26 -5.06 -7.12
CA SER A 267 0.69 -6.03 -7.66
C SER A 267 0.06 -6.87 -8.77
N GLY A 268 0.90 -7.27 -9.73
CA GLY A 268 0.54 -8.22 -10.79
C GLY A 268 1.55 -9.36 -10.85
N PHE A 269 1.11 -10.59 -10.62
CA PHE A 269 1.98 -11.76 -10.60
C PHE A 269 1.87 -12.53 -11.92
N LEU A 270 2.87 -12.42 -12.78
CA LEU A 270 2.98 -13.22 -14.00
C LEU A 270 3.46 -14.63 -13.65
N ILE A 271 2.76 -15.66 -14.14
CA ILE A 271 3.14 -17.06 -13.93
C ILE A 271 3.38 -17.74 -15.28
N GLN A 272 4.61 -18.19 -15.53
CA GLN A 272 4.99 -18.89 -16.75
C GLN A 272 6.01 -19.98 -16.43
N ASP A 273 5.80 -21.19 -16.96
CA ASP A 273 6.63 -22.36 -16.65
C ASP A 273 6.79 -22.59 -15.13
N ASN A 274 5.70 -22.43 -14.38
CA ASN A 274 5.68 -22.49 -12.91
C ASN A 274 6.58 -21.48 -12.20
N ARG A 275 7.10 -20.46 -12.90
CA ARG A 275 7.89 -19.37 -12.33
C ARG A 275 7.04 -18.14 -12.17
N ILE A 276 7.23 -17.44 -11.05
CA ILE A 276 6.42 -16.29 -10.67
C ILE A 276 7.29 -15.03 -10.70
N GLN A 277 6.79 -13.97 -11.32
CA GLN A 277 7.39 -12.65 -11.36
C GLN A 277 6.34 -11.58 -11.05
N GLU A 278 6.61 -10.69 -10.10
CA GLU A 278 5.82 -9.46 -9.92
C GLU A 278 6.21 -8.47 -11.03
N ILE A 279 5.23 -7.99 -11.79
CA ILE A 279 5.47 -7.21 -13.01
C ILE A 279 4.92 -5.78 -12.96
N GLU A 280 3.93 -5.46 -12.12
CA GLU A 280 3.39 -4.09 -12.05
C GLU A 280 4.41 -3.13 -11.45
N GLY A 281 5.21 -3.57 -10.47
CA GLY A 281 6.32 -2.81 -9.92
C GLY A 281 7.38 -2.50 -10.97
N GLY A 282 7.74 -3.49 -11.79
CA GLY A 282 8.67 -3.30 -12.91
C GLY A 282 8.16 -2.31 -13.95
N ILE A 283 6.89 -2.40 -14.35
CA ILE A 283 6.24 -1.47 -15.29
C ILE A 283 6.19 -0.05 -14.71
N ALA A 284 5.97 0.09 -13.40
CA ALA A 284 5.98 1.37 -12.72
C ALA A 284 7.38 2.00 -12.71
N LYS A 285 8.42 1.21 -12.39
CA LYS A 285 9.83 1.65 -12.39
C LYS A 285 10.31 2.04 -13.78
N SER A 286 9.86 1.36 -14.83
CA SER A 286 10.27 1.61 -16.22
C SER A 286 9.45 2.70 -16.94
N ARG A 287 8.51 3.39 -16.27
CA ARG A 287 7.66 4.42 -16.90
C ARG A 287 8.42 5.46 -17.72
N ALA A 288 9.54 5.95 -17.21
CA ALA A 288 10.34 6.93 -17.92
C ALA A 288 10.90 6.38 -19.25
N GLN A 289 11.16 5.08 -19.32
CA GLN A 289 11.71 4.41 -20.51
C GLN A 289 10.65 4.29 -21.62
N TRP A 290 9.42 3.91 -21.28
CA TRP A 290 8.38 3.66 -22.30
C TRP A 290 7.42 4.83 -22.52
N MET A 291 7.21 5.70 -21.53
CA MET A 291 6.45 6.94 -21.71
C MET A 291 7.32 8.08 -22.25
N GLY A 292 8.63 8.04 -21.99
CA GLY A 292 9.52 9.20 -22.09
C GLY A 292 9.43 10.08 -20.84
N LYS A 293 10.56 10.63 -20.41
CA LYS A 293 10.68 11.45 -19.18
C LYS A 293 9.74 12.67 -19.19
N GLU A 294 9.70 13.40 -20.31
CA GLU A 294 8.85 14.58 -20.46
C GLU A 294 7.36 14.27 -20.29
N GLN A 295 6.87 13.20 -20.92
CA GLN A 295 5.46 12.79 -20.80
C GLN A 295 5.14 12.29 -19.39
N LEU A 296 6.08 11.60 -18.74
CA LEU A 296 5.92 11.19 -17.36
C LEU A 296 5.84 12.39 -16.39
N ASP A 297 6.65 13.42 -16.61
CA ASP A 297 6.62 14.66 -15.82
C ASP A 297 5.30 15.43 -16.03
N LEU A 298 4.79 15.48 -17.26
CA LEU A 298 3.46 16.03 -17.56
C LEU A 298 2.34 15.21 -16.91
N PHE A 299 2.41 13.88 -16.99
CA PHE A 299 1.43 12.97 -16.38
C PHE A 299 1.37 13.12 -14.85
N ARG A 300 2.53 13.32 -14.20
CA ARG A 300 2.63 13.63 -12.77
C ARG A 300 2.10 15.02 -12.40
N GLY A 301 1.58 15.78 -13.37
CA GLY A 301 0.90 17.05 -13.16
C GLY A 301 1.75 18.28 -13.50
N GLY A 302 2.86 18.13 -14.25
CA GLY A 302 3.61 19.25 -14.83
C GLY A 302 3.79 20.44 -13.88
N ARG A 303 4.44 20.25 -12.73
CA ARG A 303 4.72 21.22 -11.64
C ARG A 303 3.56 22.10 -11.11
N GLN A 304 2.39 22.24 -11.75
CA GLN A 304 1.32 23.18 -11.37
C GLN A 304 -0.11 22.79 -11.82
N ALA A 305 -0.39 21.59 -12.36
CA ALA A 305 -1.70 21.29 -12.94
C ALA A 305 -2.83 21.08 -11.88
N PRO A 306 -3.89 21.92 -11.84
CA PRO A 306 -4.98 21.85 -10.84
C PRO A 306 -6.01 20.72 -11.08
N LEU A 307 -5.85 19.92 -12.14
CA LEU A 307 -6.85 18.97 -12.62
C LEU A 307 -7.10 17.78 -11.67
N LEU A 308 -6.17 17.47 -10.78
CA LEU A 308 -6.31 16.40 -9.77
C LEU A 308 -6.75 16.92 -8.39
N ILE A 309 -6.72 18.23 -8.16
CA ILE A 309 -7.15 18.85 -6.90
C ILE A 309 -8.66 19.10 -6.89
N SER A 310 -9.28 19.32 -8.06
CA SER A 310 -10.68 19.77 -8.17
C SER A 310 -11.73 18.69 -8.54
N GLN A 311 -11.35 17.46 -8.92
CA GLN A 311 -12.33 16.40 -9.23
C GLN A 311 -12.88 15.64 -8.00
N ARG A 312 -12.48 16.01 -6.77
CA ARG A 312 -13.03 15.44 -5.53
C ARG A 312 -14.52 15.79 -5.28
N SER A 313 -15.13 16.65 -6.10
CA SER A 313 -16.50 17.18 -5.83
C SER A 313 -17.55 16.89 -6.91
N VAL A 314 -17.19 16.34 -8.09
CA VAL A 314 -18.09 16.41 -9.26
C VAL A 314 -18.72 15.07 -9.68
N PHE A 315 -18.30 13.93 -9.11
CA PHE A 315 -18.88 12.62 -9.47
C PHE A 315 -20.01 12.10 -8.57
N PHE A 316 -20.52 12.92 -7.64
CA PHE A 316 -21.71 12.58 -6.82
C PHE A 316 -22.90 13.54 -6.98
N ALA A 317 -22.90 14.41 -8.00
CA ALA A 317 -24.03 15.28 -8.30
C ALA A 317 -24.46 15.15 -9.77
N ARG A 318 -24.94 13.97 -10.16
CA ARG A 318 -25.77 13.80 -11.37
C ARG A 318 -26.57 12.48 -11.29
N GLN A 319 -27.58 12.49 -10.45
CA GLN A 319 -28.84 11.83 -10.78
C GLN A 319 -29.93 12.91 -10.73
N ASP A 320 -30.91 12.76 -11.62
CA ASP A 320 -32.07 13.63 -11.86
C ASP A 320 -31.86 14.76 -12.89
N PHE A 321 -31.76 14.34 -14.15
CA PHE A 321 -32.48 15.02 -15.23
C PHE A 321 -33.37 13.99 -15.93
N SER A 322 -34.64 13.94 -15.53
CA SER A 322 -35.72 13.46 -16.38
C SER A 322 -36.81 14.53 -16.42
N GLY A 323 -37.15 14.95 -17.64
CA GLY A 323 -38.52 15.30 -18.02
C GLY A 323 -39.16 16.59 -17.47
N ASN A 324 -39.13 17.59 -18.34
CA ASN A 324 -40.29 18.36 -18.80
C ASN A 324 -40.72 19.68 -18.13
N VAL A 325 -41.10 20.53 -19.08
CA VAL A 325 -41.56 21.91 -19.03
C VAL A 325 -43.04 21.98 -18.64
N SER A 326 -43.38 23.10 -17.99
CA SER A 326 -44.69 23.79 -17.85
C SER A 326 -45.78 23.24 -16.91
N GLU A 327 -46.13 24.12 -15.97
CA GLU A 327 -47.47 24.52 -15.50
C GLU A 327 -48.54 23.47 -15.17
N HIS A 328 -48.94 23.37 -13.89
CA HIS A 328 -50.21 23.90 -13.35
C HIS A 328 -50.47 23.43 -11.89
N LEU A 329 -50.92 24.39 -11.07
CA LEU A 329 -51.90 24.33 -9.98
C LEU A 329 -51.78 23.31 -8.82
N ALA A 330 -51.63 23.92 -7.63
CA ALA A 330 -52.49 23.78 -6.45
C ALA A 330 -52.40 22.52 -5.57
N SER A 331 -51.95 22.81 -4.35
CA SER A 331 -52.56 22.42 -3.07
C SER A 331 -52.15 21.09 -2.42
N THR A 332 -52.10 21.20 -1.09
CA THR A 332 -52.19 20.16 -0.05
C THR A 332 -50.91 19.46 0.44
N ALA A 333 -50.48 19.94 1.61
CA ALA A 333 -50.20 19.18 2.83
C ALA A 333 -48.98 18.23 2.84
N CYS A 334 -47.90 18.74 3.43
CA CYS A 334 -46.80 17.94 3.96
C CYS A 334 -47.08 17.62 5.45
N PRO A 335 -47.04 16.36 5.92
CA PRO A 335 -47.02 16.07 7.35
C PRO A 335 -45.61 16.18 7.93
N LYS A 336 -45.58 16.65 9.17
CA LYS A 336 -44.43 16.85 10.07
C LYS A 336 -43.59 15.59 10.26
N LEU A 337 -42.27 15.77 10.31
CA LEU A 337 -41.35 14.87 11.01
C LEU A 337 -40.74 15.63 12.19
N THR A 338 -41.12 15.17 13.38
CA THR A 338 -40.83 15.69 14.70
C THR A 338 -39.47 15.15 15.17
N PHE A 339 -38.56 16.01 15.64
CA PHE A 339 -37.39 15.57 16.40
C PHE A 339 -37.76 15.44 17.88
N ASN A 340 -37.51 14.25 18.44
CA ASN A 340 -37.63 13.97 19.87
C ASN A 340 -36.32 14.37 20.55
N LEU A 341 -36.36 15.38 21.41
CA LEU A 341 -35.27 15.75 22.31
C LEU A 341 -35.68 15.39 23.74
N SER A 342 -35.06 14.35 24.29
CA SER A 342 -35.16 14.01 25.71
C SER A 342 -33.91 14.50 26.43
N HIS A 343 -34.00 15.68 27.04
CA HIS A 343 -33.70 15.98 28.44
C HIS A 343 -33.46 17.47 28.61
N THR A 344 -34.55 18.11 29.00
CA THR A 344 -34.62 19.42 29.65
C THR A 344 -33.95 19.39 31.02
N SER A 345 -33.25 20.48 31.36
CA SER A 345 -33.56 21.22 32.58
C SER A 345 -33.79 22.67 32.19
N ALA A 346 -35.00 23.13 32.42
CA ALA A 346 -35.49 24.47 32.16
C ALA A 346 -34.82 25.49 33.08
N ASP A 347 -34.43 26.64 32.55
CA ASP A 347 -34.97 27.92 33.02
C ASP A 347 -34.69 29.05 32.01
N ALA A 348 -35.81 29.67 31.61
CA ALA A 348 -35.97 31.04 31.17
C ALA A 348 -35.30 31.50 29.86
N LEU A 349 -36.03 31.25 28.77
CA LEU A 349 -36.39 32.28 27.80
C LEU A 349 -36.73 33.61 28.49
N LEU A 350 -36.50 34.71 27.75
CA LEU A 350 -37.04 36.05 27.95
C LEU A 350 -36.10 37.05 28.64
N GLU A 351 -35.06 37.50 27.94
CA GLU A 351 -34.73 38.93 27.85
C GLU A 351 -33.80 39.18 26.64
N LEU A 352 -34.02 40.31 25.98
CA LEU A 352 -33.13 40.93 24.98
C LEU A 352 -33.25 40.45 23.51
N SER A 353 -34.47 40.21 23.07
CA SER A 353 -34.93 40.81 21.81
C SER A 353 -35.12 42.32 22.01
N LYS A 354 -34.05 43.12 21.99
CA LYS A 354 -34.11 44.60 21.91
C LYS A 354 -32.74 45.18 21.54
N SER A 355 -32.73 45.96 20.46
CA SER A 355 -31.64 46.80 19.92
C SER A 355 -30.66 46.19 18.91
N GLN A 356 -31.21 45.77 17.76
CA GLN A 356 -30.61 46.18 16.49
C GLN A 356 -30.81 47.70 16.35
N ALA A 357 -29.83 48.48 16.81
CA ALA A 357 -29.66 49.87 16.39
C ALA A 357 -28.18 50.23 16.51
N ASN A 358 -27.61 50.68 15.39
CA ASN A 358 -26.28 51.28 15.23
C ASN A 358 -25.07 50.31 15.24
N MET A 359 -24.65 49.90 14.05
CA MET A 359 -23.33 50.29 13.49
C MET A 359 -23.18 49.75 12.05
N LYS A 360 -23.53 50.58 11.08
CA LYS A 360 -22.89 50.57 9.75
C LYS A 360 -21.72 51.55 9.80
N LYS A 361 -20.61 51.16 9.17
CA LYS A 361 -19.38 51.93 8.83
C LYS A 361 -18.22 51.87 9.82
N ALA A 362 -17.31 50.92 9.59
CA ALA A 362 -15.87 51.13 9.71
C ALA A 362 -15.18 50.22 8.68
N SER A 363 -14.45 50.81 7.72
CA SER A 363 -13.79 50.11 6.60
C SER A 363 -12.26 50.21 6.70
N THR A 364 -11.69 50.05 7.90
CA THR A 364 -10.24 50.05 8.11
C THR A 364 -9.90 49.35 9.42
N PHE A 365 -8.89 48.46 9.41
CA PHE A 365 -8.32 47.84 10.61
C PHE A 365 -6.80 48.00 10.60
N GLN A 366 -6.19 48.25 11.75
CA GLN A 366 -4.76 48.52 11.89
C GLN A 366 -4.14 47.53 12.88
N PHE A 367 -3.11 46.81 12.45
CA PHE A 367 -2.32 45.91 13.30
C PHE A 367 -0.85 46.03 12.91
N LEU A 368 0.03 46.26 13.89
CA LEU A 368 1.49 46.36 13.73
C LEU A 368 1.96 47.26 12.57
N GLY A 369 1.38 48.46 12.46
CA GLY A 369 1.92 49.55 11.63
C GLY A 369 1.72 49.46 10.12
N LYS A 370 0.96 48.49 9.58
CA LYS A 370 0.57 48.44 8.16
C LYS A 370 -0.95 48.50 7.97
N ILE A 371 -1.40 49.22 6.94
CA ILE A 371 -2.81 49.41 6.56
C ILE A 371 -3.18 48.39 5.47
N TYR A 372 -4.25 47.63 5.69
CA TYR A 372 -4.78 46.67 4.71
C TYR A 372 -6.18 47.10 4.25
N ASN A 373 -6.39 47.16 2.93
CA ASN A 373 -7.69 47.40 2.30
C ASN A 373 -8.15 46.12 1.61
N PHE A 374 -9.37 45.65 1.90
CA PHE A 374 -9.95 44.46 1.26
C PHE A 374 -11.25 44.80 0.52
N PRO A 375 -11.50 44.20 -0.67
CA PRO A 375 -12.79 44.29 -1.35
C PRO A 375 -13.85 43.48 -0.59
N SER A 376 -15.06 44.03 -0.52
CA SER A 376 -16.24 43.36 0.04
C SER A 376 -16.63 42.18 -0.83
N ASP A 377 -16.52 40.96 -0.31
CA ASP A 377 -17.47 39.83 -0.46
C ASP A 377 -16.78 38.49 -0.14
N ALA A 378 -16.65 38.16 1.16
CA ALA A 378 -16.48 36.80 1.65
C ALA A 378 -16.81 36.76 3.15
N GLY A 379 -17.88 36.05 3.52
CA GLY A 379 -18.25 35.82 4.91
C GLY A 379 -17.27 34.84 5.57
N PHE A 380 -16.77 35.20 6.76
CA PHE A 380 -15.99 34.32 7.63
C PHE A 380 -16.82 33.84 8.82
N THR A 381 -16.64 32.58 9.18
CA THR A 381 -17.01 32.03 10.49
C THR A 381 -15.76 32.05 11.37
N ILE A 382 -15.81 32.80 12.48
CA ILE A 382 -14.78 32.81 13.54
C ILE A 382 -15.18 31.75 14.58
N ILE A 383 -14.31 30.77 14.81
CA ILE A 383 -14.44 29.82 15.93
C ILE A 383 -13.76 30.46 17.15
N TYR A 384 -14.56 30.80 18.17
CA TYR A 384 -14.07 31.11 19.50
C TYR A 384 -13.68 29.81 20.21
N ASN A 385 -12.42 29.66 20.61
CA ASN A 385 -12.03 28.64 21.58
C ASN A 385 -11.54 29.32 22.87
N THR A 386 -12.24 29.03 23.95
CA THR A 386 -11.96 29.58 25.29
C THR A 386 -11.28 28.47 26.09
N PHE A 387 -9.98 28.56 26.31
CA PHE A 387 -9.28 27.71 27.27
C PHE A 387 -8.86 28.54 28.49
N ARG A 388 -9.44 28.19 29.65
CA ARG A 388 -9.05 28.69 30.96
C ARG A 388 -7.78 27.97 31.41
N SER A 389 -6.75 28.75 31.73
CA SER A 389 -5.55 28.31 32.44
C SER A 389 -5.88 27.87 33.87
N PHE A 390 -5.38 26.71 34.29
CA PHE A 390 -5.17 26.37 35.70
C PHE A 390 -3.67 26.12 35.91
N THR A 391 -3.04 27.07 36.59
CA THR A 391 -1.69 26.96 37.12
C THR A 391 -1.75 26.20 38.44
N ILE A 392 -1.08 25.05 38.55
CA ILE A 392 -0.71 24.46 39.84
C ILE A 392 0.79 24.65 40.02
N VAL A 393 1.12 25.62 40.87
CA VAL A 393 2.44 25.77 41.49
C VAL A 393 2.57 24.71 42.58
N ARG A 394 3.59 23.86 42.50
CA ARG A 394 4.03 23.08 43.66
C ARG A 394 5.52 23.28 43.87
N LEU A 395 5.83 24.10 44.88
CA LEU A 395 7.11 24.17 45.58
C LEU A 395 7.50 22.76 46.07
N MET A 396 8.76 22.35 45.86
CA MET A 396 9.49 21.58 46.86
C MET A 396 10.98 21.93 46.82
N LYS A 397 11.51 22.13 48.03
CA LYS A 397 12.78 22.76 48.36
C LYS A 397 13.97 21.85 48.04
N ALA A 398 15.06 22.48 47.62
CA ALA A 398 16.39 21.93 47.64
C ALA A 398 16.87 21.72 49.09
N THR A 399 17.51 20.57 49.33
CA THR A 399 18.44 20.38 50.45
C THR A 399 19.63 19.60 49.95
N THR A 400 20.77 20.28 49.91
CA THR A 400 22.12 19.75 49.74
C THR A 400 22.56 19.01 50.99
N ALA A 401 23.10 17.80 50.86
CA ALA A 401 23.96 17.19 51.86
C ALA A 401 25.09 16.41 51.18
N PHE A 402 26.32 16.89 51.40
CA PHE A 402 27.56 16.17 51.17
C PHE A 402 27.65 14.97 52.12
N ALA A 403 28.01 13.80 51.61
CA ALA A 403 28.62 12.73 52.39
C ALA A 403 29.57 11.92 51.50
N SER A 404 30.86 12.16 51.69
CA SER A 404 31.94 11.26 51.27
C SER A 404 31.89 9.98 52.12
N GLY A 405 32.01 8.82 51.49
CA GLY A 405 32.02 7.55 52.22
C GLY A 405 32.28 6.37 51.28
N SER A 406 33.55 6.02 51.12
CA SER A 406 34.03 4.82 50.45
C SER A 406 33.40 3.55 51.03
N LEU A 407 32.72 2.75 50.21
CA LEU A 407 32.41 1.35 50.53
C LEU A 407 32.45 0.51 49.26
N LEU A 408 33.51 -0.31 49.20
CA LEU A 408 33.59 -1.66 48.64
C LEU A 408 32.74 -1.93 47.40
N ALA A 409 33.40 -1.96 46.24
CA ALA A 409 32.90 -2.57 45.03
C ALA A 409 32.59 -4.06 45.26
N LEU A 410 31.37 -4.37 45.66
CA LEU A 410 30.76 -5.63 45.26
C LEU A 410 30.49 -5.49 43.77
N SER A 411 31.33 -6.13 42.95
CA SER A 411 30.97 -6.46 41.58
C SER A 411 29.76 -7.40 41.64
N ALA A 412 28.56 -6.84 41.72
CA ALA A 412 27.41 -7.53 41.18
C ALA A 412 27.74 -7.72 39.71
N ALA A 413 28.11 -8.95 39.33
CA ALA A 413 28.17 -9.32 37.93
C ALA A 413 26.83 -8.88 37.34
N ALA A 414 26.87 -7.92 36.41
CA ALA A 414 25.72 -7.64 35.57
C ALA A 414 25.28 -8.99 35.00
N PRO A 415 23.97 -9.31 34.98
CA PRO A 415 23.52 -10.53 34.33
C PRO A 415 24.13 -10.54 32.94
N THR A 416 24.93 -11.57 32.65
CA THR A 416 25.54 -11.76 31.34
C THR A 416 24.39 -11.72 30.34
N ARG A 417 24.26 -10.60 29.61
CA ARG A 417 23.24 -10.44 28.58
C ARG A 417 23.54 -11.54 27.57
N THR A 418 22.65 -12.51 27.45
CA THR A 418 22.84 -13.64 26.54
C THR A 418 22.85 -13.07 25.12
N GLU A 419 24.04 -12.81 24.58
CA GLU A 419 24.21 -12.60 23.15
C GLU A 419 23.73 -13.89 22.48
N ASN A 420 22.57 -13.85 21.85
CA ASN A 420 22.22 -14.85 20.86
C ASN A 420 23.15 -14.62 19.68
N LYS A 421 24.39 -15.15 19.75
CA LYS A 421 25.30 -15.23 18.60
C LYS A 421 24.69 -16.17 17.58
N ARG A 422 23.76 -15.64 16.78
CA ARG A 422 23.33 -16.24 15.53
C ARG A 422 24.56 -16.31 14.63
N SER A 423 24.75 -17.40 13.90
CA SER A 423 25.77 -17.46 12.86
C SER A 423 25.59 -16.26 11.92
N ALA A 424 26.68 -15.54 11.65
CA ALA A 424 26.67 -14.35 10.80
C ALA A 424 25.93 -14.67 9.49
N THR A 425 24.89 -13.90 9.20
CA THR A 425 24.06 -14.08 7.99
C THR A 425 24.43 -12.99 7.01
N SER A 426 25.05 -13.38 5.89
CA SER A 426 25.43 -12.46 4.82
C SER A 426 24.42 -12.54 3.68
N ASP A 427 23.96 -11.38 3.22
CA ASP A 427 23.11 -11.23 2.04
C ASP A 427 23.81 -10.32 1.01
N CYS A 428 24.03 -10.86 -0.18
CA CYS A 428 24.64 -10.17 -1.32
C CYS A 428 23.64 -9.94 -2.46
N SER A 429 22.38 -10.30 -2.27
CA SER A 429 21.36 -10.19 -3.31
C SER A 429 20.89 -8.75 -3.47
N GLN A 430 20.47 -8.39 -4.69
CA GLN A 430 19.81 -7.12 -4.92
C GLN A 430 18.45 -7.11 -4.22
N TYR A 431 18.24 -6.13 -3.34
CA TYR A 431 17.09 -6.05 -2.42
C TYR A 431 17.08 -7.18 -1.38
N GLY A 432 18.28 -7.61 -0.96
CA GLY A 432 18.43 -8.55 0.13
C GLY A 432 17.85 -8.00 1.42
N GLU A 433 17.20 -8.86 2.22
CA GLU A 433 16.53 -8.47 3.45
C GLU A 433 16.80 -9.53 4.53
N THR A 434 17.31 -9.08 5.67
CA THR A 434 17.48 -9.91 6.86
C THR A 434 16.71 -9.31 8.04
N THR A 435 15.55 -9.88 8.34
CA THR A 435 14.80 -9.55 9.58
C THR A 435 15.44 -10.25 10.78
N VAL A 436 15.75 -9.47 11.82
CA VAL A 436 16.44 -9.94 13.01
C VAL A 436 16.04 -9.11 14.23
N GLY A 437 15.41 -9.73 15.22
CA GLY A 437 14.82 -9.00 16.35
C GLY A 437 13.74 -8.02 15.87
N ASN A 438 13.82 -6.76 16.31
CA ASN A 438 12.95 -5.68 15.86
C ASN A 438 13.51 -4.91 14.65
N TYR A 439 14.56 -5.44 14.01
CA TYR A 439 15.25 -4.76 12.94
C TYR A 439 15.09 -5.50 11.62
N ILE A 440 15.08 -4.74 10.54
CA ILE A 440 15.20 -5.26 9.19
C ILE A 440 16.46 -4.64 8.58
N VAL A 441 17.39 -5.50 8.16
CA VAL A 441 18.65 -5.09 7.55
C VAL A 441 18.61 -5.35 6.05
N TYR A 442 18.82 -4.31 5.26
CA TYR A 442 18.72 -4.32 3.81
C TYR A 442 20.08 -4.26 3.12
N ASN A 443 20.21 -5.05 2.05
CA ASN A 443 21.25 -4.90 1.03
C ASN A 443 20.61 -4.36 -0.25
N ASP A 444 20.58 -3.03 -0.40
CA ASP A 444 19.99 -2.40 -1.57
C ASP A 444 21.06 -2.13 -2.63
N LEU A 445 20.89 -2.79 -3.79
CA LEU A 445 21.77 -2.67 -4.95
C LEU A 445 21.03 -2.03 -6.14
N TRP A 446 20.08 -1.12 -5.88
CA TRP A 446 19.26 -0.48 -6.92
C TRP A 446 20.08 0.23 -8.00
N GLY A 447 21.24 0.77 -7.63
CA GLY A 447 22.14 1.51 -8.51
C GLY A 447 23.31 0.70 -9.06
N GLN A 448 23.36 -0.62 -8.83
CA GLN A 448 24.56 -1.42 -9.13
C GLN A 448 24.99 -1.36 -10.60
N ASP A 449 24.04 -1.13 -11.51
CA ASP A 449 24.31 -1.00 -12.94
C ASP A 449 25.06 0.31 -13.28
N ASN A 450 25.12 1.27 -12.35
CA ASN A 450 25.93 2.48 -12.46
C ASN A 450 27.39 2.24 -12.08
N GLY A 451 27.84 1.02 -11.82
CA GLY A 451 29.25 0.77 -11.52
C GLY A 451 29.66 -0.68 -11.71
N SER A 452 30.92 -0.95 -11.43
CA SER A 452 31.47 -2.30 -11.44
C SER A 452 31.84 -2.68 -10.01
N GLY A 453 31.33 -3.80 -9.50
CA GLY A 453 31.64 -4.26 -8.16
C GLY A 453 30.52 -5.07 -7.52
N SER A 454 30.53 -5.11 -6.19
CA SER A 454 29.55 -5.82 -5.38
C SER A 454 29.37 -5.14 -4.03
N GLN A 455 28.26 -5.47 -3.35
CA GLN A 455 28.07 -5.21 -1.93
C GLN A 455 27.35 -6.40 -1.29
N CYS A 456 27.78 -6.76 -0.08
CA CYS A 456 27.15 -7.74 0.79
C CYS A 456 26.99 -7.16 2.19
N VAL A 457 25.81 -7.33 2.79
CA VAL A 457 25.53 -6.95 4.17
C VAL A 457 25.53 -8.19 5.05
N THR A 458 26.23 -8.13 6.17
CA THR A 458 26.31 -9.21 7.15
C THR A 458 25.82 -8.74 8.50
N VAL A 459 24.76 -9.36 9.01
CA VAL A 459 24.32 -9.18 10.40
C VAL A 459 25.23 -10.01 11.30
N THR A 460 25.92 -9.35 12.23
CA THR A 460 26.90 -9.96 13.14
C THR A 460 26.38 -10.13 14.57
N GLY A 461 25.37 -9.35 14.98
CA GLY A 461 24.79 -9.46 16.32
C GLY A 461 23.45 -8.76 16.46
N VAL A 462 22.60 -9.27 17.36
CA VAL A 462 21.36 -8.61 17.75
C VAL A 462 21.09 -8.83 19.24
N THR A 463 20.59 -7.82 19.92
CA THR A 463 19.93 -7.91 21.22
C THR A 463 18.56 -7.21 21.12
N ASP A 464 17.76 -7.25 22.20
CA ASP A 464 16.46 -6.59 22.21
C ASP A 464 16.52 -5.09 21.88
N ASP A 465 17.65 -4.43 22.19
CA ASP A 465 17.82 -2.98 22.04
C ASP A 465 19.04 -2.59 21.16
N SER A 466 19.70 -3.54 20.51
CA SER A 466 20.89 -3.24 19.71
C SER A 466 21.03 -4.15 18.50
N LEU A 467 21.56 -3.61 17.41
CA LEU A 467 21.88 -4.34 16.19
C LEU A 467 23.35 -4.08 15.83
N GLU A 468 24.04 -5.13 15.41
CA GLU A 468 25.39 -5.06 14.84
C GLU A 468 25.37 -5.66 13.43
N TRP A 469 25.82 -4.87 12.45
CA TRP A 469 25.97 -5.30 11.07
C TRP A 469 27.23 -4.71 10.45
N SER A 470 27.67 -5.33 9.37
CA SER A 470 28.81 -4.87 8.57
C SER A 470 28.48 -4.98 7.10
N THR A 471 29.15 -4.17 6.29
CA THR A 471 29.01 -4.19 4.83
C THR A 471 30.39 -4.44 4.23
N THR A 472 30.49 -5.35 3.26
CA THR A 472 31.67 -5.52 2.40
C THR A 472 31.31 -5.10 0.97
N TRP A 473 32.19 -4.36 0.31
CA TRP A 473 31.90 -3.73 -0.98
C TRP A 473 33.16 -3.58 -1.84
N SER A 474 32.97 -3.47 -3.15
CA SER A 474 34.06 -3.36 -4.13
C SER A 474 33.78 -2.39 -5.29
N TRP A 475 32.84 -1.46 -5.11
CA TRP A 475 32.38 -0.57 -6.17
C TRP A 475 33.49 0.29 -6.79
N SER A 476 33.40 0.42 -8.10
CA SER A 476 34.24 1.26 -8.96
C SER A 476 33.39 1.85 -10.09
N ASP A 477 33.99 2.78 -10.85
CA ASP A 477 33.37 3.52 -11.96
C ASP A 477 32.27 4.53 -11.55
N ASN A 478 31.98 5.47 -12.45
CA ASN A 478 30.94 6.50 -12.36
C ASN A 478 30.82 7.16 -10.97
N LYS A 479 31.89 7.83 -10.52
CA LYS A 479 32.08 8.33 -9.15
C LYS A 479 30.87 9.04 -8.52
N ASN A 480 30.06 9.74 -9.32
CA ASN A 480 28.96 10.58 -8.84
C ASN A 480 27.60 9.85 -8.77
N ASP A 481 27.51 8.62 -9.26
CA ASP A 481 26.27 7.85 -9.24
C ASP A 481 26.24 6.91 -8.03
N VAL A 482 25.08 6.77 -7.39
CA VAL A 482 24.88 5.81 -6.30
C VAL A 482 24.85 4.39 -6.89
N LYS A 483 25.55 3.46 -6.24
CA LYS A 483 25.59 2.03 -6.63
C LYS A 483 24.78 1.15 -5.69
N SER A 484 24.88 1.44 -4.40
CA SER A 484 24.24 0.65 -3.37
C SER A 484 24.03 1.47 -2.11
N TYR A 485 23.20 0.93 -1.23
CA TYR A 485 22.93 1.45 0.09
C TYR A 485 22.69 0.25 1.02
N SER A 486 23.26 0.28 2.22
CA SER A 486 22.94 -0.68 3.28
C SER A 486 22.28 0.07 4.42
N ASN A 487 21.22 -0.52 4.96
CA ASN A 487 20.34 0.14 5.93
C ASN A 487 19.85 -0.86 6.97
N ALA A 488 19.70 -0.41 8.20
CA ALA A 488 18.91 -1.10 9.20
C ALA A 488 17.74 -0.22 9.65
N VAL A 489 16.52 -0.68 9.44
CA VAL A 489 15.31 -0.02 9.93
C VAL A 489 14.74 -0.75 11.15
N VAL A 490 14.06 0.00 12.01
CA VAL A 490 13.23 -0.59 13.06
C VAL A 490 11.87 -0.98 12.45
N ASP A 491 11.46 -2.23 12.62
CA ASP A 491 10.15 -2.74 12.19
C ASP A 491 9.07 -2.27 13.17
N THR A 492 8.55 -1.06 12.93
CA THR A 492 7.47 -0.46 13.71
C THR A 492 6.36 0.07 12.81
N ASP A 493 5.14 0.05 13.32
CA ASP A 493 4.02 0.74 12.68
C ASP A 493 4.28 2.24 12.58
N SER A 494 3.70 2.89 11.56
CA SER A 494 3.79 4.34 11.39
C SER A 494 3.17 5.08 12.57
N VAL A 495 3.88 6.08 13.09
CA VAL A 495 3.45 6.86 14.27
C VAL A 495 3.35 8.34 13.89
N GLN A 496 2.27 9.00 14.31
CA GLN A 496 2.13 10.44 14.09
C GLN A 496 3.17 11.19 14.91
N LEU A 497 3.91 12.13 14.31
CA LEU A 497 5.00 12.85 14.98
C LEU A 497 4.51 13.51 16.27
N SER A 498 3.32 14.14 16.24
CA SER A 498 2.71 14.74 17.44
C SER A 498 2.52 13.79 18.64
N SER A 499 2.59 12.47 18.45
CA SER A 499 2.50 11.47 19.53
C SER A 499 3.87 10.97 20.03
N ILE A 500 4.95 11.33 19.35
CA ILE A 500 6.32 10.96 19.69
C ILE A 500 6.88 12.04 20.61
N SER A 501 7.43 11.61 21.75
CA SER A 501 8.11 12.51 22.70
C SER A 501 9.63 12.36 22.69
N SER A 502 10.15 11.23 22.18
CA SER A 502 11.57 10.91 22.18
C SER A 502 11.87 9.73 21.24
N MET A 503 13.01 9.78 20.56
CA MET A 503 13.61 8.72 19.75
C MET A 503 15.11 8.62 20.06
N LYS A 504 15.43 8.18 21.29
CA LYS A 504 16.82 8.00 21.71
C LYS A 504 17.50 6.91 20.89
N SER A 505 18.64 7.25 20.32
CA SER A 505 19.48 6.34 19.55
C SER A 505 20.94 6.57 19.86
N SER A 506 21.72 5.50 19.76
CA SER A 506 23.18 5.55 19.82
C SER A 506 23.74 4.68 18.71
N TRP A 507 24.75 5.18 18.01
CA TRP A 507 25.37 4.47 16.91
C TRP A 507 26.88 4.68 16.88
N ASP A 508 27.60 3.59 17.06
CA ASP A 508 29.04 3.50 16.83
C ASP A 508 29.30 2.89 15.45
N TRP A 509 30.07 3.59 14.62
CA TRP A 509 30.41 3.10 13.29
C TRP A 509 31.89 3.36 12.93
N LYS A 510 32.41 2.50 12.07
CA LYS A 510 33.77 2.58 11.54
C LYS A 510 33.80 2.06 10.11
N TYR A 511 34.75 2.55 9.32
CA TYR A 511 35.04 2.03 7.99
C TYR A 511 36.54 1.87 7.80
N THR A 512 36.94 1.01 6.85
CA THR A 512 38.33 0.84 6.42
C THR A 512 38.39 0.87 4.90
N GLY A 513 39.27 1.69 4.32
CA GLY A 513 39.48 1.80 2.87
C GLY A 513 39.86 3.21 2.43
N ASP A 514 40.36 3.34 1.19
CA ASP A 514 41.02 4.58 0.73
C ASP A 514 40.22 5.39 -0.31
N SER A 515 39.02 4.92 -0.70
CA SER A 515 38.30 5.47 -1.88
C SER A 515 36.76 5.41 -1.79
N LEU A 516 36.18 5.73 -0.63
CA LEU A 516 34.73 5.76 -0.45
C LEU A 516 34.15 7.15 -0.81
N THR A 517 33.07 7.16 -1.60
CA THR A 517 32.17 8.30 -1.82
C THR A 517 30.82 7.90 -1.25
N ALA A 518 30.53 8.34 -0.02
CA ALA A 518 29.31 7.98 0.70
C ALA A 518 29.03 8.98 1.82
N ASP A 519 27.82 8.94 2.34
CA ASP A 519 27.49 9.42 3.67
C ASP A 519 27.24 8.24 4.61
N VAL A 520 27.25 8.53 5.92
CA VAL A 520 26.73 7.65 6.96
C VAL A 520 25.64 8.45 7.64
N ALA A 521 24.39 7.97 7.66
CA ALA A 521 23.28 8.80 8.10
C ALA A 521 22.15 7.98 8.72
N TYR A 522 21.46 8.57 9.70
CA TYR A 522 20.09 8.17 9.96
C TYR A 522 19.21 8.64 8.82
N ASP A 523 18.30 7.79 8.37
CA ASP A 523 17.40 8.07 7.26
C ASP A 523 15.94 7.81 7.69
N MET A 524 15.13 8.86 7.63
CA MET A 524 13.77 8.85 8.18
C MET A 524 12.78 9.43 7.19
N PHE A 525 11.68 8.73 6.98
CA PHE A 525 10.66 9.12 6.02
C PHE A 525 9.35 9.47 6.71
N THR A 526 8.68 10.50 6.21
CA THR A 526 7.35 10.89 6.69
C THR A 526 6.32 10.99 5.57
N SER A 527 5.04 10.86 5.95
CA SER A 527 3.90 11.01 5.05
C SER A 527 2.73 11.71 5.76
N SER A 528 1.89 12.41 5.00
CA SER A 528 0.64 13.01 5.50
C SER A 528 -0.38 11.98 6.02
N SER A 529 -0.15 10.69 5.78
CA SER A 529 -0.97 9.61 6.33
C SER A 529 -0.12 8.40 6.69
N ALA A 530 -0.56 7.63 7.69
CA ALA A 530 0.15 6.45 8.18
C ALA A 530 0.53 5.41 7.10
N ASN A 531 -0.23 5.35 5.99
CA ASN A 531 -0.01 4.43 4.87
C ASN A 531 0.18 5.16 3.52
N GLY A 532 0.52 6.45 3.57
CA GLY A 532 0.72 7.26 2.38
C GLY A 532 2.06 7.00 1.72
N SER A 533 2.25 7.56 0.53
CA SER A 533 3.60 7.66 -0.05
C SER A 533 4.43 8.63 0.76
N GLU A 534 5.73 8.35 0.85
CA GLU A 534 6.70 9.20 1.53
C GLU A 534 6.76 10.57 0.84
N GLU A 535 6.60 11.63 1.63
CA GLU A 535 6.58 13.03 1.18
C GLU A 535 7.89 13.74 1.54
N PHE A 536 8.47 13.37 2.68
CA PHE A 536 9.70 13.93 3.20
C PHE A 536 10.70 12.85 3.58
N GLU A 537 11.97 13.15 3.36
CA GLU A 537 13.14 12.40 3.77
C GLU A 537 13.97 13.30 4.68
N ILE A 538 14.28 12.84 5.89
CA ILE A 538 15.06 13.56 6.89
C ILE A 538 16.32 12.74 7.15
N MET A 539 17.43 13.20 6.58
CA MET A 539 18.73 12.58 6.74
C MET A 539 19.54 13.30 7.81
N VAL A 540 20.05 12.56 8.80
CA VAL A 540 20.98 13.08 9.81
C VAL A 540 22.33 12.41 9.60
N TRP A 541 23.24 13.10 8.91
CA TRP A 541 24.52 12.53 8.50
C TRP A 541 25.49 12.49 9.68
N LEU A 542 26.03 11.33 10.03
CA LEU A 542 27.14 11.23 10.96
C LEU A 542 28.49 11.45 10.27
N ALA A 543 28.59 11.26 8.96
CA ALA A 543 29.79 11.63 8.21
C ALA A 543 29.48 11.94 6.75
N ASN A 544 30.28 12.87 6.20
CA ASN A 544 30.38 13.08 4.76
C ASN A 544 31.74 12.53 4.27
N LEU A 545 31.72 11.39 3.60
CA LEU A 545 32.90 10.76 2.99
C LEU A 545 32.94 11.10 1.50
N ASN A 546 33.07 12.38 1.16
CA ASN A 546 33.12 12.91 -0.22
C ASN A 546 31.78 12.91 -1.00
N ALA A 547 30.65 12.76 -0.33
CA ALA A 547 29.31 12.93 -0.90
C ALA A 547 28.85 14.41 -0.87
N GLY A 548 27.73 14.70 -1.52
CA GLY A 548 27.11 16.02 -1.53
C GLY A 548 25.63 15.95 -1.16
N PRO A 549 25.11 16.86 -0.32
CA PRO A 549 23.69 16.87 0.03
C PRO A 549 22.84 17.32 -1.16
N ILE A 550 21.58 16.88 -1.17
CA ILE A 550 20.58 17.40 -2.10
C ILE A 550 20.17 18.80 -1.62
N SER A 551 20.34 19.80 -2.49
CA SER A 551 19.98 21.19 -2.19
C SER A 551 19.10 21.79 -3.27
N SER A 552 18.31 22.79 -2.89
CA SER A 552 17.57 23.67 -3.78
C SER A 552 18.33 24.97 -4.09
N SER A 553 19.42 25.24 -3.35
CA SER A 553 20.30 26.39 -3.55
C SER A 553 21.76 25.96 -3.66
N TYR A 554 22.44 26.48 -4.68
CA TYR A 554 23.84 26.22 -4.97
C TYR A 554 24.55 27.53 -5.27
N SER A 555 25.78 27.65 -4.79
CA SER A 555 26.65 28.78 -5.06
C SER A 555 27.04 28.83 -6.55
N ALA A 556 27.65 29.94 -6.98
CA ALA A 556 28.17 30.06 -8.34
C ALA A 556 29.27 29.03 -8.67
N SER A 557 29.96 28.48 -7.66
CA SER A 557 30.94 27.40 -7.82
C SER A 557 30.31 26.00 -7.85
N GLY A 558 28.99 25.90 -7.65
CA GLY A 558 28.26 24.64 -7.63
C GLY A 558 28.21 23.95 -6.26
N ASP A 559 28.61 24.64 -5.19
CA ASP A 559 28.56 24.12 -3.83
C ASP A 559 27.16 24.28 -3.25
N ALA A 560 26.64 23.26 -2.57
CA ALA A 560 25.34 23.35 -1.92
C ALA A 560 25.36 24.44 -0.84
N GLU A 561 24.32 25.26 -0.79
CA GLU A 561 24.18 26.31 0.21
C GLU A 561 23.32 25.83 1.38
N THR A 562 23.80 26.08 2.60
CA THR A 562 23.07 25.78 3.83
C THR A 562 21.90 26.74 4.01
N ILE A 563 20.76 26.23 4.48
CA ILE A 563 19.57 27.02 4.81
C ILE A 563 19.54 27.41 6.30
N ALA A 564 20.29 26.71 7.15
CA ALA A 564 20.44 27.03 8.57
C ALA A 564 21.62 26.29 9.19
N THR A 565 22.13 26.75 10.34
CA THR A 565 23.19 26.06 11.08
C THR A 565 22.77 25.76 12.53
N PRO A 566 21.89 24.76 12.76
CA PRO A 566 21.33 24.53 14.08
C PRO A 566 22.25 23.70 14.98
N ASN A 567 22.12 23.91 16.30
CA ASN A 567 22.64 23.00 17.31
C ASN A 567 21.49 22.07 17.75
N VAL A 568 21.60 20.77 17.46
CA VAL A 568 20.57 19.75 17.73
C VAL A 568 21.23 18.52 18.32
N ALA A 569 20.64 17.94 19.37
CA ALA A 569 21.19 16.81 20.11
C ALA A 569 22.63 17.03 20.64
N GLY A 570 23.04 18.29 20.83
CA GLY A 570 24.38 18.67 21.31
C GLY A 570 25.46 18.77 20.22
N TYR A 571 25.09 18.69 18.95
CA TYR A 571 26.00 18.80 17.80
C TYR A 571 25.62 19.99 16.92
N ASP A 572 26.61 20.61 16.28
CA ASP A 572 26.40 21.67 15.29
C ASP A 572 26.23 21.07 13.90
N TRP A 573 25.20 21.53 13.19
CA TRP A 573 24.79 21.01 11.90
C TRP A 573 24.76 22.11 10.84
N SER A 574 25.04 21.77 9.60
CA SER A 574 24.62 22.55 8.42
C SER A 574 23.41 21.87 7.82
N LEU A 575 22.28 22.58 7.76
CA LEU A 575 21.02 22.07 7.25
C LEU A 575 20.87 22.43 5.77
N TYR A 576 20.59 21.44 4.95
CA TYR A 576 20.27 21.59 3.53
C TYR A 576 18.82 21.15 3.26
N LYS A 577 18.23 21.71 2.21
CA LYS A 577 16.89 21.34 1.75
C LYS A 577 16.84 21.27 0.23
N GLY A 578 16.36 20.17 -0.31
CA GLY A 578 16.13 20.02 -1.75
C GLY A 578 15.12 18.93 -2.08
N SER A 579 15.16 18.37 -3.28
CA SER A 579 14.28 17.27 -3.68
C SER A 579 15.01 16.25 -4.52
N ASN A 580 14.82 14.97 -4.20
CA ASN A 580 15.31 13.83 -4.99
C ASN A 580 14.37 13.48 -6.16
N GLY A 581 13.29 14.26 -6.37
CA GLY A 581 12.26 14.04 -7.38
C GLY A 581 11.08 13.17 -6.93
N ALA A 582 11.20 12.47 -5.80
CA ALA A 582 10.13 11.73 -5.14
C ALA A 582 9.65 12.43 -3.86
N GLN A 583 10.59 12.89 -3.03
CA GLN A 583 10.35 13.54 -1.73
C GLN A 583 11.06 14.90 -1.65
N THR A 584 10.70 15.68 -0.64
CA THR A 584 11.51 16.81 -0.17
C THR A 584 12.52 16.29 0.85
N VAL A 585 13.80 16.58 0.65
CA VAL A 585 14.90 16.06 1.48
C VAL A 585 15.43 17.17 2.37
N TYR A 586 15.53 16.90 3.67
CA TYR A 586 16.27 17.69 4.64
C TYR A 586 17.51 16.92 5.06
N SER A 587 18.70 17.51 4.91
CA SER A 587 19.96 16.85 5.29
C SER A 587 20.70 17.68 6.33
N PHE A 588 20.93 17.12 7.51
CA PHE A 588 21.76 17.71 8.56
C PHE A 588 23.17 17.14 8.44
N LEU A 589 24.13 17.98 8.09
CA LEU A 589 25.53 17.58 7.91
C LEU A 589 26.41 18.13 9.04
N PRO A 590 27.28 17.33 9.66
CA PRO A 590 28.17 17.79 10.70
C PRO A 590 29.41 18.44 10.08
N SER A 591 30.13 19.27 10.84
CA SER A 591 31.41 19.84 10.38
C SER A 591 32.49 18.76 10.25
N ASP A 592 32.45 17.78 11.13
CA ASP A 592 33.41 16.68 11.25
C ASP A 592 32.67 15.35 11.44
N SER A 593 33.29 14.23 11.07
CA SER A 593 32.71 12.91 11.24
C SER A 593 32.44 12.59 12.72
N ILE A 594 31.22 12.14 13.02
CA ILE A 594 30.75 11.68 14.33
C ILE A 594 30.77 10.14 14.31
N ASN A 595 31.89 9.53 14.67
CA ASN A 595 32.04 8.07 14.68
C ASN A 595 31.24 7.36 15.79
N SER A 596 30.83 8.11 16.82
CA SER A 596 30.02 7.65 17.94
C SER A 596 28.97 8.72 18.25
N PHE A 597 27.74 8.47 17.81
CA PHE A 597 26.60 9.34 18.07
C PHE A 597 25.80 8.81 19.26
N SER A 598 25.33 9.70 20.13
CA SER A 598 24.37 9.36 21.18
C SER A 598 23.48 10.58 21.43
N GLY A 599 22.18 10.44 21.15
CA GLY A 599 21.26 11.56 21.21
C GLY A 599 19.82 11.16 20.95
N ASP A 600 18.93 12.15 21.02
CA ASP A 600 17.53 11.97 20.65
C ASP A 600 17.31 12.46 19.21
N VAL A 601 17.08 11.51 18.31
CA VAL A 601 16.91 11.80 16.87
C VAL A 601 15.58 12.54 16.62
N TYR A 602 14.64 12.51 17.56
CA TYR A 602 13.41 13.29 17.46
C TYR A 602 13.62 14.81 17.59
N GLU A 603 14.76 15.24 18.14
CA GLU A 603 15.09 16.66 18.22
C GLU A 603 15.26 17.30 16.83
N PHE A 604 15.61 16.52 15.80
CA PHE A 604 15.68 17.00 14.42
C PHE A 604 14.30 17.34 13.86
N PHE A 605 13.30 16.49 14.09
CA PHE A 605 11.91 16.81 13.77
C PHE A 605 11.42 18.02 14.56
N THR A 606 11.74 18.08 15.86
CA THR A 606 11.40 19.23 16.71
C THR A 606 11.98 20.52 16.14
N TYR A 607 13.23 20.50 15.65
CA TYR A 607 13.83 21.66 15.00
C TYR A 607 13.09 22.03 13.71
N LEU A 608 12.80 21.06 12.84
CA LEU A 608 12.10 21.29 11.56
C LEU A 608 10.69 21.85 11.77
N ILE A 609 9.94 21.31 12.75
CA ILE A 609 8.59 21.78 13.09
C ILE A 609 8.63 23.24 13.55
N ASN A 610 9.59 23.59 14.41
CA ASN A 610 9.69 24.92 14.98
C ASN A 610 10.28 25.97 14.02
N ASN A 611 11.12 25.56 13.06
CA ASN A 611 11.95 26.51 12.31
C ASN A 611 11.86 26.37 10.77
N GLN A 612 11.25 25.31 10.24
CA GLN A 612 11.25 24.99 8.80
C GLN A 612 9.85 24.70 8.23
N GLU A 613 8.80 25.18 8.90
CA GLU A 613 7.39 24.99 8.51
C GLU A 613 7.02 23.50 8.29
N PHE A 614 7.66 22.60 9.03
CA PHE A 614 7.38 21.17 8.95
C PHE A 614 6.12 20.84 9.75
N ASP A 615 5.21 20.07 9.15
CA ASP A 615 3.91 19.78 9.75
C ASP A 615 4.01 18.63 10.78
N GLU A 616 3.74 18.93 12.05
CA GLU A 616 3.76 17.94 13.15
C GLU A 616 2.67 16.86 13.02
N SER A 617 1.68 17.06 12.13
CA SER A 617 0.63 16.07 11.86
C SER A 617 1.09 14.94 10.94
N GLN A 618 2.29 15.03 10.36
CA GLN A 618 2.91 13.98 9.56
C GLN A 618 3.10 12.69 10.38
N TYR A 619 3.12 11.56 9.67
CA TYR A 619 3.43 10.25 10.22
C TYR A 619 4.87 9.89 9.88
N LEU A 620 5.66 9.50 10.88
CA LEU A 620 6.91 8.79 10.67
C LEU A 620 6.56 7.39 10.16
N VAL A 621 6.95 7.08 8.91
CA VAL A 621 6.60 5.81 8.25
C VAL A 621 7.79 4.84 8.20
N SER A 622 9.01 5.36 8.30
CA SER A 622 10.23 4.55 8.37
C SER A 622 11.33 5.36 9.06
N ALA A 623 12.16 4.67 9.84
CA ALA A 623 13.36 5.23 10.46
C ALA A 623 14.45 4.16 10.47
N GLY A 624 15.59 4.47 9.86
CA GLY A 624 16.74 3.59 9.77
C GLY A 624 18.07 4.31 9.90
N ALA A 625 19.14 3.52 9.77
CA ALA A 625 20.54 3.91 9.90
C ALA A 625 21.39 3.12 8.90
#